data_AF-A0A328SLY4-F1
#
_entry.id   AF-A0A328SLY4-F1
#
_cell.length_a   1.000
_cell.length_b   1.000
_cell.length_c   1.000
_cell.angle_alpha   90.00
_cell.angle_beta   90.00
_cell.angle_gamma   90.00
#
_symmetry.space_group_name_H-M   'P 1'
#
loop_
_entity.id
_entity.type
_entity.pdbx_description
1 polymer ?
#
loop_
_entity_poly.entity_id
_entity_poly.type
_entity_poly.pdbx_seq_one_letter_code
_entity_poly.pdbx_strand_id
1 'polypeptide(L)'
;MDGIFEKLLNTMIKHNVTLPREFVMIGRGIALIEDTGSKLDPEFNAAEEVQKLSYQIIAQRLNPVNIATGGINYVMEIENLLKDLPDRINSTLNKVEKGEIQMNVNHTGLDSFKNQISVSLILSSLIIGSSLAILADKGPKLFDISAIGFLGFVISVILGLYVVMGILSKD
;
A
#
# COMPACT_ATOMS: atom_id res chain seq x y z
N MET A 1 7.11 -7.36 -37.06
CA MET A 1 6.48 -6.70 -35.89
C MET A 1 7.45 -5.69 -35.26
N ASP A 2 8.47 -5.25 -36.00
CA ASP A 2 9.78 -5.02 -35.40
C ASP A 2 9.96 -3.58 -34.90
N GLY A 3 8.99 -2.70 -35.19
CA GLY A 3 9.04 -1.30 -34.77
C GLY A 3 8.12 -0.94 -33.59
N ILE A 4 7.11 -1.76 -33.25
CA ILE A 4 6.11 -1.36 -32.23
C ILE A 4 6.68 -1.47 -30.82
N PHE A 5 7.37 -2.58 -30.54
CA PHE A 5 7.99 -2.83 -29.24
C PHE A 5 9.13 -1.84 -28.97
N GLU A 6 9.96 -1.58 -29.97
CA GLU A 6 11.03 -0.59 -29.90
C GLU A 6 10.46 0.83 -29.66
N LYS A 7 9.39 1.20 -30.37
CA LYS A 7 8.72 2.50 -30.20
C LYS A 7 8.06 2.63 -28.82
N LEU A 8 7.52 1.54 -28.28
CA LEU A 8 6.94 1.49 -26.94
C LEU A 8 8.01 1.65 -25.87
N LEU A 9 9.12 0.90 -25.96
CA LEU A 9 10.27 1.03 -25.07
C LEU A 9 10.87 2.43 -25.11
N ASN A 10 11.10 2.99 -26.30
CA ASN A 10 11.61 4.35 -26.45
C ASN A 10 10.66 5.39 -25.85
N THR A 11 9.35 5.18 -25.95
CA THR A 11 8.36 6.06 -25.32
C THR A 11 8.39 5.94 -23.80
N MET A 12 8.51 4.74 -23.25
CA MET A 12 8.62 4.50 -21.82
C MET A 12 9.88 5.13 -21.23
N ILE A 13 11.04 4.93 -21.89
CA ILE A 13 12.32 5.52 -21.50
C ILE A 13 12.22 7.05 -21.54
N LYS A 14 11.67 7.62 -22.61
CA LYS A 14 11.50 9.08 -22.77
C LYS A 14 10.66 9.72 -21.65
N HIS A 15 9.68 8.99 -21.12
CA HIS A 15 8.78 9.50 -20.07
C HIS A 15 9.13 8.95 -18.67
N ASN A 16 10.30 8.33 -18.47
CA ASN A 16 10.70 7.70 -17.21
C ASN A 16 9.67 6.72 -16.64
N VAL A 17 8.98 5.99 -17.51
CA VAL A 17 8.02 4.96 -17.10
C VAL A 17 8.77 3.67 -16.81
N THR A 18 8.79 3.27 -15.55
CA THR A 18 9.39 2.00 -15.12
C THR A 18 8.54 0.83 -15.60
N LEU A 19 9.14 -0.15 -16.29
CA LEU A 19 8.43 -1.35 -16.71
C LEU A 19 8.14 -2.23 -15.49
N PRO A 20 6.88 -2.63 -15.24
CA PRO A 20 6.55 -3.55 -14.16
C PRO A 20 7.30 -4.87 -14.29
N ARG A 21 7.64 -5.47 -13.14
CA ARG A 21 8.50 -6.66 -13.05
C ARG A 21 7.91 -7.86 -13.81
N GLU A 22 6.59 -7.93 -13.88
CA GLU A 22 5.82 -8.99 -14.52
C GLU A 22 6.14 -9.04 -16.03
N PHE A 23 6.18 -7.88 -16.70
CA PHE A 23 6.50 -7.80 -18.12
C PHE A 23 7.96 -8.16 -18.41
N VAL A 24 8.88 -7.77 -17.52
CA VAL A 24 10.29 -8.15 -17.62
C VAL A 24 10.44 -9.67 -17.51
N MET A 25 9.73 -10.30 -16.59
CA MET A 25 9.75 -11.76 -16.42
C MET A 25 9.19 -12.49 -17.64
N ILE A 26 8.10 -11.99 -18.24
CA ILE A 26 7.54 -12.56 -19.47
C ILE A 26 8.55 -12.47 -20.61
N GLY A 27 9.16 -11.29 -20.83
CA GLY A 27 10.17 -11.11 -21.87
C GLY A 27 11.37 -12.04 -21.69
N ARG A 28 11.85 -12.21 -20.44
CA ARG A 28 12.92 -13.17 -20.12
C ARG A 28 12.51 -14.61 -20.41
N GLY A 29 11.26 -14.98 -20.11
CA GLY A 29 10.73 -16.31 -20.41
C GLY A 29 10.73 -16.61 -21.90
N ILE A 30 10.24 -15.67 -22.72
CA ILE A 30 10.25 -15.80 -24.18
C ILE A 30 11.68 -15.92 -24.71
N ALA A 31 12.60 -15.08 -24.22
CA ALA A 31 14.01 -15.16 -24.62
C ALA A 31 14.67 -16.51 -24.27
N LEU A 32 14.33 -17.11 -23.12
CA LEU A 32 14.82 -18.44 -22.75
C LEU A 32 14.25 -19.54 -23.65
N ILE A 33 12.98 -19.42 -24.05
CA ILE A 33 12.35 -20.34 -25.01
C ILE A 33 13.04 -20.23 -26.36
N GLU A 34 13.33 -19.03 -26.84
CA GLU A 34 14.03 -18.80 -28.10
C GLU A 34 15.48 -19.31 -28.08
N ASP A 35 16.22 -19.03 -27.01
CA ASP A 35 17.60 -19.54 -26.83
C ASP A 35 17.64 -21.07 -26.74
N THR A 36 16.64 -21.69 -26.12
CA THR A 36 16.57 -23.16 -26.02
C THR A 36 16.10 -23.78 -27.33
N GLY A 37 15.11 -23.19 -27.99
CA GLY A 37 14.55 -23.67 -29.25
C GLY A 37 15.53 -23.54 -30.41
N SER A 38 16.26 -22.42 -30.50
CA SER A 38 17.28 -22.19 -31.53
C SER A 38 18.45 -23.19 -31.47
N LYS A 39 18.71 -23.79 -30.31
CA LYS A 39 19.71 -24.87 -30.15
C LYS A 39 19.24 -26.20 -30.76
N LEU A 40 17.93 -26.41 -30.88
CA LEU A 40 17.32 -27.62 -31.44
C LEU A 40 17.00 -27.44 -32.93
N ASP A 41 16.47 -26.27 -33.28
CA ASP A 41 16.12 -25.87 -34.64
C ASP A 41 16.65 -24.45 -34.89
N PRO A 42 17.68 -24.28 -35.74
CA PRO A 42 18.29 -22.97 -36.01
C PRO A 42 17.33 -21.92 -36.58
N GLU A 43 16.21 -22.31 -37.18
CA GLU A 43 15.21 -21.39 -37.72
C GLU A 43 14.04 -21.14 -36.74
N PHE A 44 14.13 -21.65 -35.51
CA PHE A 44 13.08 -21.48 -34.50
C PHE A 44 12.91 -20.01 -34.09
N ASN A 45 11.68 -19.49 -34.27
CA ASN A 45 11.27 -18.16 -33.84
C ASN A 45 10.18 -18.27 -32.77
N ALA A 46 10.52 -17.91 -31.52
CA ALA A 46 9.58 -18.01 -30.41
C ALA A 46 8.38 -17.06 -30.55
N ALA A 47 8.58 -15.88 -31.13
CA ALA A 47 7.51 -14.90 -31.32
C ALA A 47 6.47 -15.39 -32.33
N GLU A 48 6.89 -16.05 -33.41
CA GLU A 48 5.99 -16.61 -34.43
C GLU A 48 5.14 -17.76 -33.88
N GLU A 49 5.75 -18.68 -33.13
CA GLU A 49 5.01 -19.78 -32.50
C GLU A 49 4.03 -19.29 -31.43
N VAL A 50 4.43 -18.29 -30.63
CA VAL A 50 3.51 -17.65 -29.67
C VAL A 50 2.35 -16.96 -30.39
N GLN A 51 2.60 -16.30 -31.53
CA GLN A 51 1.55 -15.68 -32.33
C GLN A 51 0.55 -16.72 -32.85
N LYS A 52 1.03 -17.82 -33.41
CA LYS A 52 0.20 -18.93 -33.89
C LYS A 52 -0.63 -19.56 -32.79
N LEU A 53 -0.02 -19.84 -31.63
CA LEU A 53 -0.73 -20.34 -30.45
C LEU A 53 -1.80 -19.35 -29.98
N SER A 54 -1.49 -18.05 -29.97
CA SER A 54 -2.42 -16.99 -29.58
C SER A 54 -3.65 -16.98 -30.49
N TYR A 55 -3.48 -17.10 -31.81
CA TYR A 55 -4.61 -17.23 -32.74
C TYR A 55 -5.46 -18.46 -32.47
N GLN A 56 -4.85 -19.62 -32.20
CA GLN A 56 -5.57 -20.84 -31.87
C GLN A 56 -6.38 -20.69 -30.58
N ILE A 57 -5.79 -20.11 -29.54
CA ILE A 57 -6.47 -19.84 -28.25
C ILE A 57 -7.62 -18.87 -28.45
N ILE A 58 -7.42 -17.77 -29.19
CA ILE A 58 -8.46 -16.79 -29.47
C ILE A 58 -9.60 -17.44 -30.27
N ALA A 59 -9.28 -18.21 -31.32
CA ALA A 59 -10.26 -18.91 -32.12
C ALA A 59 -11.07 -19.94 -31.30
N GLN A 60 -10.41 -20.64 -30.35
CA GLN A 60 -11.09 -21.52 -29.42
C GLN A 60 -11.99 -20.75 -28.45
N ARG A 61 -11.53 -19.63 -27.88
CA ARG A 61 -12.34 -18.80 -26.98
C ARG A 61 -13.54 -18.16 -27.67
N LEU A 62 -13.39 -17.78 -28.94
CA LEU A 62 -14.45 -17.22 -29.77
C LEU A 62 -15.33 -18.29 -30.42
N ASN A 63 -15.10 -19.58 -30.16
CA ASN A 63 -15.95 -20.65 -30.67
C ASN A 63 -17.38 -20.49 -30.10
N PRO A 64 -18.42 -20.48 -30.94
CA PRO A 64 -19.82 -20.32 -30.52
C PRO A 64 -20.24 -21.30 -29.42
N VAL A 65 -19.71 -22.53 -29.43
CA VAL A 65 -20.00 -23.56 -28.41
C VAL A 65 -19.43 -23.16 -27.05
N ASN A 66 -18.22 -22.60 -27.02
CA ASN A 66 -17.56 -22.14 -25.80
C ASN A 66 -18.21 -20.86 -25.25
N ILE A 67 -18.68 -19.97 -26.13
CA ILE A 67 -19.45 -18.80 -25.75
C ILE A 67 -20.81 -19.20 -25.18
N ALA A 68 -21.51 -20.15 -25.81
CA ALA A 68 -22.82 -20.60 -25.36
C ALA A 68 -22.75 -21.32 -23.99
N THR A 69 -21.75 -22.19 -23.80
CA THR A 69 -21.50 -22.85 -22.50
C THR A 69 -21.07 -21.85 -21.43
N GLY A 70 -20.21 -20.88 -21.77
CA GLY A 70 -19.86 -19.77 -20.88
C GLY A 70 -21.08 -18.92 -20.48
N GLY A 71 -21.97 -18.64 -21.44
CA GLY A 71 -23.21 -17.89 -21.20
C GLY A 71 -24.18 -18.62 -20.29
N ILE A 72 -24.32 -19.94 -20.42
CA ILE A 72 -25.16 -20.76 -19.51
C ILE A 72 -24.64 -20.70 -18.08
N ASN A 73 -23.32 -20.78 -17.88
CA ASN A 73 -22.73 -20.63 -16.55
C ASN A 73 -22.98 -19.24 -15.97
N TYR A 74 -22.87 -18.19 -16.79
CA TYR A 74 -23.14 -16.81 -16.38
C TYR A 74 -24.60 -16.60 -15.97
N VAL A 75 -25.55 -17.21 -16.70
CA VAL A 75 -26.97 -17.16 -16.37
C VAL A 75 -27.26 -17.89 -15.06
N MET A 76 -26.67 -19.07 -14.83
CA MET A 76 -26.80 -19.78 -13.55
C MET A 76 -26.21 -18.97 -12.38
N GLU A 77 -25.09 -18.28 -12.60
CA GLU A 77 -24.48 -17.42 -11.59
C GLU A 77 -25.36 -16.21 -11.25
N ILE A 78 -25.98 -15.58 -12.26
CA ILE A 78 -26.97 -14.50 -12.06
C ILE A 78 -28.21 -15.03 -11.32
N GLU A 79 -28.71 -16.20 -11.68
CA GLU A 79 -29.87 -16.82 -11.00
C GLU A 79 -29.60 -17.04 -9.51
N ASN A 80 -28.43 -17.61 -9.18
CA ASN A 80 -28.01 -17.82 -7.80
C ASN A 80 -27.86 -16.48 -7.06
N LEU A 81 -27.27 -15.46 -7.71
CA LEU A 81 -27.13 -14.14 -7.13
C LEU A 81 -28.50 -13.51 -6.81
N LEU A 82 -29.47 -13.62 -7.73
CA LEU A 82 -30.82 -13.09 -7.56
C LEU A 82 -31.60 -13.82 -6.46
N LYS A 83 -31.38 -15.13 -6.28
CA LYS A 83 -31.96 -15.90 -5.17
C LYS A 83 -31.41 -15.48 -3.82
N ASP A 84 -30.10 -15.25 -3.73
CA ASP A 84 -29.42 -14.89 -2.47
C ASP A 84 -29.53 -13.39 -2.13
N LEU A 85 -29.83 -12.55 -3.12
CA LEU A 85 -29.95 -11.09 -2.97
C LEU A 85 -30.96 -10.68 -1.89
N PRO A 86 -32.23 -11.14 -1.88
CA PRO A 86 -33.19 -10.74 -0.86
C PRO A 86 -32.73 -11.09 0.56
N ASP A 87 -32.14 -12.27 0.75
CA ASP A 87 -31.62 -12.70 2.06
C ASP A 87 -30.41 -11.85 2.51
N ARG A 88 -29.53 -11.48 1.57
CA ARG A 88 -28.43 -10.54 1.84
C ARG A 88 -28.92 -9.14 2.19
N ILE A 89 -29.96 -8.65 1.51
CA ILE A 89 -30.57 -7.35 1.81
C ILE A 89 -31.22 -7.40 3.19
N ASN A 90 -32.05 -8.41 3.48
CA ASN A 90 -32.71 -8.58 4.76
C ASN A 90 -31.72 -8.70 5.92
N SER A 91 -30.68 -9.54 5.77
CA SER A 91 -29.65 -9.68 6.80
C SER A 91 -28.85 -8.39 7.02
N THR A 92 -28.59 -7.61 5.97
CA THR A 92 -27.94 -6.30 6.08
C THR A 92 -28.86 -5.29 6.77
N LEU A 93 -30.14 -5.20 6.39
CA LEU A 93 -31.13 -4.34 7.04
C LEU A 93 -31.32 -4.69 8.51
N ASN A 94 -31.37 -5.99 8.84
CA ASN A 94 -31.45 -6.44 10.23
C ASN A 94 -30.23 -6.03 11.05
N LYS A 95 -29.02 -6.08 10.46
CA LYS A 95 -27.80 -5.58 11.12
C LYS A 95 -27.84 -4.06 11.32
N VAL A 96 -28.42 -3.33 10.36
CA VAL A 96 -28.64 -1.87 10.46
C VAL A 96 -29.61 -1.55 11.59
N GLU A 97 -30.77 -2.21 11.62
CA GLU A 97 -31.82 -2.02 12.62
C GLU A 97 -31.35 -2.33 14.04
N LYS A 98 -30.57 -3.41 14.19
CA LYS A 98 -29.97 -3.80 15.48
C LYS A 98 -28.77 -2.94 15.89
N GLY A 99 -28.33 -2.01 15.04
CA GLY A 99 -27.12 -1.22 15.30
C GLY A 99 -25.83 -2.05 15.34
N GLU A 100 -25.84 -3.25 14.77
CA GLU A 100 -24.69 -4.18 14.72
C GLU A 100 -23.69 -3.81 13.61
N ILE A 101 -23.89 -2.67 12.93
CA ILE A 101 -22.92 -2.15 11.97
C ILE A 101 -21.68 -1.68 12.74
N GLN A 102 -20.69 -2.57 12.86
CA GLN A 102 -19.33 -2.16 13.22
C GLN A 102 -18.70 -1.46 12.02
N MET A 103 -18.75 -0.14 12.03
CA MET A 103 -17.87 0.65 11.17
C MET A 103 -16.46 0.55 11.72
N ASN A 104 -15.61 -0.27 11.07
CA ASN A 104 -14.17 -0.24 11.29
C ASN A 104 -13.62 1.05 10.65
N VAL A 105 -13.78 2.17 11.36
CA VAL A 105 -13.17 3.43 10.98
C VAL A 105 -11.68 3.30 11.30
N ASN A 106 -10.89 2.92 10.29
CA ASN A 106 -9.43 3.00 10.33
C ASN A 106 -9.04 4.49 10.29
N HIS A 107 -9.17 5.18 11.42
CA HIS A 107 -8.77 6.56 11.58
C HIS A 107 -7.25 6.62 11.70
N THR A 108 -6.57 6.76 10.57
CA THR A 108 -5.12 6.93 10.47
C THR A 108 -4.58 8.16 11.22
N GLY A 109 -5.46 9.08 11.65
CA GLY A 109 -5.11 10.26 12.46
C GLY A 109 -5.28 10.11 13.97
N LEU A 110 -5.91 9.05 14.49
CA LEU A 110 -6.11 8.90 15.94
C LEU A 110 -4.79 8.58 16.66
N ASP A 111 -3.94 7.77 16.04
CA ASP A 111 -2.70 7.34 16.68
C ASP A 111 -1.65 8.46 16.71
N SER A 112 -1.60 9.32 15.68
CA SER A 112 -0.77 10.53 15.71
C SER A 112 -1.24 11.52 16.79
N PHE A 113 -2.56 11.69 16.94
CA PHE A 113 -3.13 12.56 17.96
C PHE A 113 -2.84 12.08 19.39
N LYS A 114 -2.97 10.76 19.65
CA LYS A 114 -2.60 10.15 20.95
C LYS A 114 -1.13 10.38 21.28
N ASN A 115 -0.23 10.22 20.30
CA ASN A 115 1.19 10.41 20.51
C ASN A 115 1.51 11.88 20.82
N GLN A 116 0.89 12.82 20.10
CA GLN A 116 1.06 14.26 20.34
C GLN A 116 0.60 14.67 21.75
N ILE A 117 -0.54 14.17 22.22
CA ILE A 117 -1.03 14.43 23.59
C ILE A 117 -0.06 13.87 24.62
N SER A 118 0.37 12.61 24.46
CA SER A 118 1.26 11.95 25.42
C SER A 118 2.58 12.71 25.58
N VAL A 119 3.17 13.11 24.45
CA VAL A 119 4.43 13.88 24.43
C VAL A 119 4.25 15.28 25.02
N SER A 120 3.13 15.96 24.72
CA SER A 120 2.83 17.29 25.29
C SER A 120 2.64 17.23 26.81
N LEU A 121 2.07 16.14 27.32
CA LEU A 121 1.88 15.92 28.75
C LEU A 121 3.21 15.65 29.48
N ILE A 122 4.07 14.83 28.88
CA ILE A 122 5.43 14.57 29.40
C ILE A 122 6.23 15.88 29.44
N LEU A 123 6.21 16.66 28.36
CA LEU A 123 6.87 17.97 28.31
C LEU A 123 6.34 18.93 29.37
N SER A 124 5.01 19.03 29.51
CA SER A 124 4.39 19.91 30.50
C SER A 124 4.77 19.54 31.92
N SER A 125 4.72 18.25 32.26
CA SER A 125 5.11 17.76 33.59
C SER A 125 6.60 17.92 33.87
N LEU A 126 7.46 17.77 32.86
CA LEU A 126 8.90 17.99 32.99
C LEU A 126 9.24 19.47 33.21
N ILE A 127 8.58 20.38 32.49
CA ILE A 127 8.76 21.83 32.68
C ILE A 127 8.30 22.25 34.08
N ILE A 128 7.10 21.82 34.49
CA ILE A 128 6.54 22.14 35.81
C ILE A 128 7.41 21.53 36.92
N GLY A 129 7.78 20.26 36.80
CA GLY A 129 8.62 19.57 37.78
C GLY A 129 10.02 20.16 37.90
N SER A 130 10.61 20.57 36.77
CA SER A 130 11.91 21.26 36.76
C SER A 130 11.83 22.64 37.40
N SER A 131 10.78 23.41 37.10
CA SER A 131 10.53 24.71 37.74
C SER A 131 10.35 24.57 39.25
N LEU A 132 9.59 23.56 39.69
CA LEU A 132 9.37 23.28 41.10
C LEU A 132 10.67 22.83 41.80
N ALA A 133 11.52 22.05 41.12
CA ALA A 133 12.81 21.60 41.64
C ALA A 133 13.82 22.76 41.78
N ILE A 134 13.77 23.75 40.87
CA ILE A 134 14.53 25.00 41.00
C ILE A 134 14.04 25.78 42.22
N LEU A 135 12.72 25.95 42.39
CA LEU A 135 12.14 26.69 43.50
C LEU A 135 12.33 26.02 44.87
N ALA A 136 12.34 24.69 44.90
CA ALA A 136 12.57 23.92 46.12
C ALA A 136 13.99 24.13 46.68
N ASP A 137 14.94 24.58 45.85
CA ASP A 137 16.33 24.90 46.22
C ASP A 137 17.03 23.81 47.06
N LYS A 138 16.68 22.54 46.80
CA LYS A 138 17.25 21.38 47.50
C LYS A 138 18.13 20.54 46.56
N GLY A 139 19.24 20.06 47.09
CA GLY A 139 20.19 19.18 46.38
C GLY A 139 21.48 19.90 45.93
N PRO A 140 22.31 19.23 45.11
CA PRO A 140 23.54 19.83 44.58
C PRO A 140 23.20 21.05 43.71
N LYS A 141 23.84 22.18 44.01
CA LYS A 141 23.65 23.44 43.30
C LYS A 141 24.69 23.61 42.20
N LEU A 142 24.27 24.13 41.05
CA LEU A 142 25.13 24.53 39.95
C LEU A 142 24.80 25.99 39.65
N PHE A 143 25.76 26.92 39.70
CA PHE A 143 25.49 28.37 39.46
C PHE A 143 24.33 28.95 40.30
N ASP A 144 24.23 28.54 41.58
CA ASP A 144 23.18 28.99 42.52
C ASP A 144 21.74 28.56 42.19
N ILE A 145 21.57 27.64 41.23
CA ILE A 145 20.30 26.97 40.91
C ILE A 145 20.40 25.47 41.17
N SER A 146 19.27 24.81 41.47
CA SER A 146 19.23 23.35 41.65
C SER A 146 19.70 22.64 40.37
N ALA A 147 20.76 21.82 40.47
CA ALA A 147 21.35 21.13 39.32
C ALA A 147 20.34 20.18 38.65
N ILE A 148 19.46 19.56 39.46
CA ILE A 148 18.41 18.64 39.01
C ILE A 148 17.35 19.42 38.20
N GLY A 149 16.94 20.58 38.69
CA GLY A 149 15.98 21.43 38.00
C GLY A 149 16.54 22.00 36.69
N PHE A 150 17.80 22.41 36.69
CA PHE A 150 18.47 22.89 35.47
C PHE A 150 18.57 21.80 34.40
N LEU A 151 19.02 20.59 34.78
CA LEU A 151 19.10 19.46 33.86
C LEU A 151 17.72 19.09 33.29
N GLY A 152 16.69 19.03 34.13
CA GLY A 152 15.32 18.76 33.67
C GLY A 152 14.79 19.83 32.71
N PHE A 153 15.14 21.10 32.93
CA PHE A 153 14.77 22.20 32.05
C PHE A 153 15.47 22.10 30.68
N VAL A 154 16.78 21.83 30.67
CA VAL A 154 17.54 21.64 29.42
C VAL A 154 16.99 20.46 28.61
N ILE A 155 16.69 19.34 29.27
CA ILE A 155 16.08 18.17 28.62
C ILE A 155 14.70 18.51 28.04
N SER A 156 13.89 19.28 28.77
CA SER A 156 12.58 19.74 28.31
C SER A 156 12.68 20.57 27.02
N VAL A 157 13.64 21.49 26.94
CA VAL A 157 13.85 22.35 25.76
C VAL A 157 14.28 21.52 24.55
N ILE A 158 15.22 20.58 24.73
CA ILE A 158 15.69 19.70 23.65
C ILE A 158 14.54 18.85 23.11
N LEU A 159 13.76 18.22 24.00
CA LEU A 159 12.60 17.41 23.61
C LEU A 159 11.52 18.26 22.93
N GLY A 160 11.26 19.47 23.42
CA GLY A 160 10.30 20.39 22.81
C GLY A 160 10.69 20.76 21.39
N LEU A 161 11.96 21.11 21.16
CA LEU A 161 12.49 21.42 19.83
C LEU A 161 12.42 20.22 18.88
N TYR A 162 12.75 19.01 19.36
CA TYR A 162 12.63 17.77 18.59
C TYR A 162 11.20 17.54 18.09
N VAL A 163 10.21 17.75 18.96
CA VAL A 163 8.79 17.58 18.62
C VAL A 163 8.32 18.62 17.60
N VAL A 164 8.71 19.88 17.77
CA VAL A 164 8.36 20.95 16.82
C VAL A 164 8.94 20.67 15.43
N MET A 165 10.20 20.23 15.35
CA MET A 165 10.80 19.81 14.08
C MET A 165 10.09 18.61 13.46
N GLY A 166 9.67 17.63 14.28
CA GLY A 166 8.93 16.47 13.82
C GLY A 166 7.53 16.79 13.25
N ILE A 167 6.87 17.83 13.77
CA ILE A 167 5.58 18.30 13.23
C ILE A 167 5.81 19.05 11.92
N LEU A 168 6.77 19.98 11.89
CA LEU A 168 7.04 20.81 10.71
C LEU A 168 7.62 20.03 9.52
N SER A 169 8.29 18.90 9.77
CA SER A 169 8.85 18.04 8.72
C SER A 169 7.84 17.06 8.12
N LYS A 170 6.63 16.94 8.69
CA LYS A 170 5.63 15.96 8.27
C LYS A 170 4.51 16.56 7.41
N ASP A 171 4.48 17.89 7.30
CA ASP A 171 3.75 18.65 6.28
C ASP A 171 4.66 18.92 5.06
#